data_AF-A0A521ZT77-F1
#
_entry.id   AF-A0A521ZT77-F1
#
_cell.length_a   1.000
_cell.length_b   1.000
_cell.length_c   1.000
_cell.angle_alpha   90.00
_cell.angle_beta   90.00
_cell.angle_gamma   90.00
#
_symmetry.space_group_name_H-M   'P 1'
#
loop_
_entity.id
_entity.type
_entity.pdbx_description
1 polymer ?
#
loop_
_entity_poly.entity_id
_entity_poly.type
_entity_poly.pdbx_seq_one_letter_code
_entity_poly.pdbx_strand_id
1 'polypeptide(L)'
;MKTKRWLNIFLKFNSLLVILGLILGMTSFTPTVSAKTKYKTLAYDKKLETTQDFEKGEFKNSKIKETTNGIELGSPNDEAGEYITPVIQAPFGATHIGLHWKEKEAGRNLVTASIRTSKDGESFGEWIPISVELDESRDDKKNEEVFAALVGTEQDSFAQAKIEFVPTEGISPKLKNITFTFINSGEESKQVTKELSLVPKSIAAGVGTLKTSPHGQTINVISREDWGADESYRFKAGAEDWPRSYHG
;
A
#
# COMPACT_ATOMS: atom_id res chain seq x y z
N MET A 1 88.00 -16.00 26.94
CA MET A 1 87.08 -14.90 26.56
C MET A 1 86.38 -15.26 25.25
N LYS A 2 85.08 -15.63 25.26
CA LYS A 2 84.12 -15.59 24.13
C LYS A 2 82.90 -16.51 24.42
N THR A 3 82.01 -16.13 25.34
CA THR A 3 80.74 -16.89 25.54
C THR A 3 79.55 -16.05 26.02
N LYS A 4 79.62 -14.72 26.03
CA LYS A 4 78.51 -13.87 26.53
C LYS A 4 77.66 -13.17 25.46
N ARG A 5 77.96 -13.31 24.16
CA ARG A 5 77.32 -12.51 23.10
C ARG A 5 76.14 -13.18 22.39
N TRP A 6 75.91 -14.48 22.60
CA TRP A 6 74.86 -15.24 21.90
C TRP A 6 73.49 -15.25 22.61
N LEU A 7 73.45 -14.99 23.92
CA LEU A 7 72.21 -15.10 24.70
C LEU A 7 71.24 -13.92 24.50
N ASN A 8 71.74 -12.74 24.10
CA ASN A 8 70.90 -11.54 23.91
C ASN A 8 70.18 -11.49 22.54
N ILE A 9 70.53 -12.36 21.60
CA ILE A 9 69.90 -12.39 20.27
C ILE A 9 68.63 -13.27 20.28
N PHE A 10 68.63 -14.35 21.08
CA PHE A 10 67.47 -15.24 21.18
C PHE A 10 66.27 -14.64 21.94
N LEU A 11 66.49 -13.72 22.88
CA LEU A 11 65.37 -13.09 23.62
C LEU A 11 64.58 -12.05 22.80
N LYS A 12 65.16 -11.44 21.77
CA LYS A 12 64.49 -10.40 20.96
C LYS A 12 63.60 -10.97 19.83
N PHE A 13 63.82 -12.22 19.43
CA PHE A 13 62.98 -12.86 18.40
C PHE A 13 61.64 -13.38 18.93
N ASN A 14 61.59 -13.81 20.20
CA ASN A 14 60.33 -14.27 20.82
C ASN A 14 59.36 -13.13 21.15
N SER A 15 59.84 -11.91 21.36
CA SER A 15 58.97 -10.77 21.67
C SER A 15 58.26 -10.21 20.43
N LEU A 16 58.85 -10.35 19.23
CA LEU A 16 58.23 -9.89 17.98
C LEU A 16 57.12 -10.86 17.49
N LEU A 17 57.28 -12.16 17.71
CA LEU A 17 56.29 -13.18 17.33
C LEU A 17 55.05 -13.17 18.22
N VAL A 18 55.18 -12.84 19.51
CA VAL A 18 54.03 -12.70 20.42
C VAL A 18 53.20 -11.46 20.10
N ILE A 19 53.81 -10.35 19.66
CA ILE A 19 53.08 -9.14 19.26
C ILE A 19 52.36 -9.34 17.91
N LEU A 20 52.96 -10.06 16.95
CA LEU A 20 52.31 -10.37 15.67
C LEU A 20 51.14 -11.38 15.84
N GLY A 21 51.27 -12.35 16.75
CA GLY A 21 50.19 -13.29 17.10
C GLY A 21 49.00 -12.63 17.81
N LEU A 22 49.21 -11.52 18.51
CA LEU A 22 48.14 -10.76 19.19
C LEU A 22 47.40 -9.81 18.24
N ILE A 23 48.01 -9.37 17.14
CA ILE A 23 47.37 -8.51 16.13
C ILE A 23 46.51 -9.32 15.15
N LEU A 24 46.79 -10.62 14.95
CA LEU A 24 46.00 -11.50 14.09
C LEU A 24 44.83 -12.22 14.79
N GLY A 25 44.60 -11.97 16.08
CA GLY A 25 43.68 -12.76 16.91
C GLY A 25 42.21 -12.31 16.99
N MET A 26 41.79 -11.19 16.38
CA MET A 26 40.46 -10.62 16.66
C MET A 26 39.71 -10.02 15.46
N THR A 27 39.79 -10.63 14.28
CA THR A 27 38.73 -10.43 13.27
C THR A 27 37.95 -11.73 13.12
N SER A 28 37.18 -12.08 14.15
CA SER A 28 36.10 -13.03 14.00
C SER A 28 35.09 -12.43 13.01
N PHE A 29 35.21 -12.81 11.75
CA PHE A 29 34.19 -12.57 10.74
C PHE A 29 32.97 -13.39 11.14
N THR A 30 32.13 -12.84 12.02
CA THR A 30 30.79 -13.39 12.19
C THR A 30 30.04 -13.10 10.90
N PRO A 31 29.65 -14.13 10.11
CA PRO A 31 28.79 -13.90 8.97
C PRO A 31 27.52 -13.24 9.51
N THR A 32 27.31 -11.98 9.16
CA THR A 32 26.11 -11.28 9.59
C THR A 32 24.99 -11.75 8.66
N VAL A 33 24.03 -12.50 9.19
CA VAL A 33 22.84 -12.87 8.43
C VAL A 33 21.99 -11.60 8.28
N SER A 34 22.16 -10.86 7.18
CA SER A 34 21.24 -9.80 6.82
C SER A 34 19.98 -10.43 6.24
N ALA A 35 18.94 -10.59 7.05
CA ALA A 35 17.65 -11.06 6.58
C ALA A 35 16.97 -9.93 5.78
N LYS A 36 16.82 -10.11 4.47
CA LYS A 36 16.04 -9.21 3.63
C LYS A 36 14.55 -9.51 3.80
N THR A 37 13.81 -8.59 4.40
CA THR A 37 12.35 -8.71 4.50
C THR A 37 11.75 -8.36 3.15
N LYS A 38 10.98 -9.28 2.54
CA LYS A 38 10.25 -8.99 1.30
C LYS A 38 8.81 -8.67 1.67
N TYR A 39 8.35 -7.49 1.31
CA TYR A 39 6.96 -7.10 1.47
C TYR A 39 6.16 -7.59 0.26
N LYS A 40 5.02 -8.25 0.50
CA LYS A 40 4.06 -8.65 -0.52
C LYS A 40 2.71 -8.03 -0.16
N THR A 41 2.44 -6.85 -0.72
CA THR A 41 1.11 -6.24 -0.64
C THR A 41 0.07 -7.23 -1.17
N LEU A 42 -0.94 -7.52 -0.36
CA LEU A 42 -2.08 -8.32 -0.81
C LEU A 42 -3.11 -7.36 -1.41
N ALA A 43 -3.63 -7.72 -2.57
CA ALA A 43 -4.71 -6.99 -3.22
C ALA A 43 -5.78 -7.99 -3.65
N TYR A 44 -7.04 -7.61 -3.46
CA TYR A 44 -8.19 -8.39 -3.88
C TYR A 44 -9.26 -7.47 -4.46
N ASP A 45 -9.68 -7.75 -5.69
CA ASP A 45 -10.74 -7.01 -6.35
C ASP A 45 -12.04 -7.81 -6.36
N LYS A 46 -13.14 -7.18 -5.94
CA LYS A 46 -14.49 -7.72 -6.13
C LYS A 46 -15.31 -6.77 -6.99
N LYS A 47 -15.68 -7.26 -8.18
CA LYS A 47 -16.53 -6.58 -9.14
C LYS A 47 -18.00 -6.93 -8.93
N LEU A 48 -18.86 -5.94 -9.13
CA LEU A 48 -20.30 -6.07 -9.33
C LEU A 48 -20.57 -5.79 -10.81
N GLU A 49 -20.78 -6.85 -11.59
CA GLU A 49 -20.91 -6.77 -13.05
C GLU A 49 -22.11 -7.56 -13.59
N THR A 50 -22.69 -8.45 -12.78
CA THR A 50 -23.86 -9.25 -13.16
C THR A 50 -25.13 -8.75 -12.47
N THR A 51 -26.28 -9.01 -13.07
CA THR A 51 -27.60 -8.73 -12.46
C THR A 51 -27.68 -9.28 -11.03
N GLN A 52 -27.21 -10.51 -10.80
CA GLN A 52 -27.23 -11.15 -9.49
C GLN A 52 -26.31 -10.48 -8.46
N ASP A 53 -25.23 -9.82 -8.89
CA ASP A 53 -24.38 -9.04 -7.99
C ASP A 53 -25.14 -7.80 -7.49
N PHE A 54 -25.85 -7.10 -8.38
CA PHE A 54 -26.56 -5.87 -8.04
C PHE A 54 -27.87 -6.11 -7.27
N GLU A 55 -28.63 -7.15 -7.62
CA GLU A 55 -29.92 -7.48 -7.01
C GLU A 55 -29.85 -7.79 -5.50
N LYS A 56 -28.65 -8.13 -5.00
CA LYS A 56 -28.42 -8.35 -3.56
C LYS A 56 -28.27 -7.06 -2.76
N GLY A 57 -28.19 -5.91 -3.44
CA GLY A 57 -28.16 -4.59 -2.81
C GLY A 57 -29.56 -4.04 -2.55
N GLU A 58 -29.60 -2.83 -2.01
CA GLU A 58 -30.84 -2.11 -1.71
C GLU A 58 -31.01 -0.94 -2.68
N PHE A 59 -32.19 -0.85 -3.29
CA PHE A 59 -32.53 0.17 -4.28
C PHE A 59 -33.53 1.16 -3.70
N LYS A 60 -33.24 2.46 -3.83
CA LYS A 60 -34.15 3.54 -3.46
C LYS A 60 -34.17 4.58 -4.57
N ASN A 61 -35.25 4.59 -5.34
CA ASN A 61 -35.35 5.36 -6.59
C ASN A 61 -34.15 5.15 -7.53
N SER A 62 -33.65 3.92 -7.58
CA SER A 62 -32.59 3.48 -8.47
C SER A 62 -32.98 2.12 -9.05
N LYS A 63 -32.39 1.76 -10.19
CA LYS A 63 -32.62 0.47 -10.84
C LYS A 63 -31.43 0.07 -11.70
N ILE A 64 -31.32 -1.23 -11.91
CA ILE A 64 -30.44 -1.77 -12.94
C ILE A 64 -31.16 -1.91 -14.28
N LYS A 65 -30.41 -1.80 -15.37
CA LYS A 65 -30.83 -2.09 -16.74
C LYS A 65 -29.73 -2.89 -17.43
N GLU A 66 -30.10 -4.04 -17.99
CA GLU A 66 -29.19 -4.80 -18.84
C GLU A 66 -29.05 -4.11 -20.20
N THR A 67 -27.81 -3.99 -20.67
CA THR A 67 -27.44 -3.38 -21.95
C THR A 67 -26.50 -4.31 -22.71
N THR A 68 -26.25 -4.01 -23.99
CA THR A 68 -25.24 -4.74 -24.78
C THR A 68 -23.83 -4.65 -24.20
N ASN A 69 -23.57 -3.68 -23.31
CA ASN A 69 -22.26 -3.39 -22.74
C ASN A 69 -22.21 -3.71 -21.23
N GLY A 70 -23.13 -4.55 -20.73
CA GLY A 70 -23.21 -4.93 -19.32
C GLY A 70 -24.38 -4.28 -18.57
N ILE A 71 -24.30 -4.27 -17.24
CA ILE A 71 -25.35 -3.76 -16.36
C ILE A 71 -25.13 -2.27 -16.07
N GLU A 72 -26.13 -1.45 -16.36
CA GLU A 72 -26.21 -0.04 -15.97
C GLU A 72 -27.02 0.12 -14.71
N LEU A 73 -26.44 0.73 -13.68
CA LEU A 73 -27.15 1.18 -12.48
C LEU A 73 -27.38 2.69 -12.59
N GLY A 74 -28.59 3.17 -12.33
CA GLY A 74 -28.88 4.61 -12.28
C GLY A 74 -30.25 4.93 -11.72
N SER A 75 -30.56 6.22 -11.61
CA SER A 75 -31.89 6.68 -11.22
C SER A 75 -32.83 6.82 -12.45
N PRO A 76 -34.13 6.52 -12.31
CA PRO A 76 -35.11 6.76 -13.36
C PRO A 76 -35.50 8.25 -13.42
N ASN A 77 -35.97 8.68 -14.60
CA ASN A 77 -36.70 9.94 -14.81
C ASN A 77 -36.00 11.23 -14.35
N ASP A 78 -34.67 11.27 -14.41
CA ASP A 78 -33.88 12.44 -13.96
C ASP A 78 -34.15 12.83 -12.49
N GLU A 79 -34.52 11.86 -11.65
CA GLU A 79 -34.73 12.05 -10.21
C GLU A 79 -33.51 11.60 -9.40
N ALA A 80 -33.41 12.09 -8.16
CA ALA A 80 -32.38 11.63 -7.24
C ALA A 80 -32.64 10.18 -6.82
N GLY A 81 -31.58 9.40 -6.70
CA GLY A 81 -31.66 7.99 -6.34
C GLY A 81 -30.51 7.56 -5.45
N GLU A 82 -30.64 6.37 -4.90
CA GLU A 82 -29.67 5.81 -3.97
C GLU A 82 -29.60 4.29 -4.19
N TYR A 83 -28.40 3.74 -4.14
CA TYR A 83 -28.15 2.31 -4.17
C TYR A 83 -27.12 1.94 -3.10
N ILE A 84 -27.47 0.98 -2.24
CA ILE A 84 -26.54 0.39 -1.27
C ILE A 84 -26.12 -0.97 -1.80
N THR A 85 -24.80 -1.19 -1.95
CA THR A 85 -24.27 -2.47 -2.44
C THR A 85 -24.60 -3.61 -1.48
N PRO A 86 -24.56 -4.89 -1.91
CA PRO A 86 -24.42 -5.97 -0.94
C PRO A 86 -23.14 -5.80 -0.11
N VAL A 87 -23.09 -6.50 1.03
CA VAL A 87 -21.86 -6.61 1.82
C VAL A 87 -20.82 -7.39 1.03
N ILE A 88 -19.63 -6.81 0.89
CA ILE A 88 -18.50 -7.39 0.19
C ILE A 88 -17.48 -7.88 1.20
N GLN A 89 -17.11 -9.16 1.10
CA GLN A 89 -16.09 -9.78 1.95
C GLN A 89 -14.76 -9.95 1.20
N ALA A 90 -13.67 -9.57 1.84
CA ALA A 90 -12.30 -9.82 1.41
C ALA A 90 -11.73 -11.08 2.12
N PRO A 91 -10.75 -11.76 1.49
CA PRO A 91 -10.12 -12.94 2.08
C PRO A 91 -9.08 -12.61 3.18
N PHE A 92 -8.86 -11.33 3.47
CA PHE A 92 -7.93 -10.83 4.48
C PHE A 92 -8.44 -9.51 5.06
N GLY A 93 -7.94 -9.12 6.24
CA GLY A 93 -8.21 -7.80 6.81
C GLY A 93 -7.55 -6.71 6.00
N ALA A 94 -8.32 -5.77 5.43
CA ALA A 94 -7.78 -4.70 4.62
C ALA A 94 -7.23 -3.57 5.49
N THR A 95 -6.12 -3.01 5.05
CA THR A 95 -5.59 -1.73 5.58
C THR A 95 -6.16 -0.53 4.83
N HIS A 96 -6.56 -0.73 3.58
CA HIS A 96 -7.19 0.29 2.73
C HIS A 96 -8.21 -0.36 1.81
N ILE A 97 -9.26 0.38 1.48
CA ILE A 97 -10.29 -0.03 0.54
C ILE A 97 -10.48 1.08 -0.48
N GLY A 98 -10.37 0.73 -1.76
CA GLY A 98 -10.68 1.59 -2.88
C GLY A 98 -12.02 1.23 -3.50
N LEU A 99 -12.67 2.23 -4.09
CA LEU A 99 -13.86 2.05 -4.92
C LEU A 99 -13.60 2.68 -6.29
N HIS A 100 -13.94 1.96 -7.35
CA HIS A 100 -13.97 2.52 -8.69
C HIS A 100 -15.16 2.01 -9.50
N TRP A 101 -15.56 2.76 -10.51
CA TRP A 101 -16.69 2.44 -11.39
C TRP A 101 -16.49 3.06 -12.76
N LYS A 102 -17.38 2.77 -13.69
CA LYS A 102 -17.45 3.45 -14.99
C LYS A 102 -18.64 4.38 -15.07
N GLU A 103 -18.41 5.62 -15.47
CA GLU A 103 -19.39 6.67 -15.64
C GLU A 103 -19.04 7.52 -16.86
N LYS A 104 -19.97 7.58 -17.82
CA LYS A 104 -19.75 8.31 -19.08
C LYS A 104 -19.65 9.83 -18.88
N GLU A 105 -20.35 10.36 -17.89
CA GLU A 105 -20.48 11.79 -17.62
C GLU A 105 -19.77 12.19 -16.31
N ALA A 106 -18.69 11.47 -15.93
CA ALA A 106 -18.00 11.62 -14.63
C ALA A 106 -17.57 13.05 -14.30
N GLY A 107 -17.24 13.87 -15.32
CA GLY A 107 -16.86 15.27 -15.13
C GLY A 107 -17.98 16.19 -14.63
N ARG A 108 -19.22 15.70 -14.51
CA ARG A 108 -20.39 16.44 -14.04
C ARG A 108 -20.74 16.18 -12.57
N ASN A 109 -19.99 15.33 -11.86
CA ASN A 109 -20.23 15.00 -10.44
C ASN A 109 -21.66 14.49 -10.17
N LEU A 110 -22.22 13.65 -11.06
CA LEU A 110 -23.60 13.20 -10.94
C LEU A 110 -23.76 11.98 -10.00
N VAL A 111 -22.64 11.43 -9.54
CA VAL A 111 -22.55 10.30 -8.62
C VAL A 111 -21.68 10.69 -7.43
N THR A 112 -22.21 10.53 -6.23
CA THR A 112 -21.42 10.57 -4.99
C THR A 112 -21.40 9.20 -4.35
N ALA A 113 -20.32 8.88 -3.65
CA ALA A 113 -20.16 7.61 -2.98
C ALA A 113 -19.74 7.80 -1.52
N SER A 114 -20.19 6.87 -0.68
CA SER A 114 -19.72 6.70 0.69
C SER A 114 -19.43 5.22 0.92
N ILE A 115 -18.49 4.91 1.79
CA ILE A 115 -18.16 3.54 2.17
C ILE A 115 -18.27 3.39 3.69
N ARG A 116 -18.69 2.21 4.13
CA ARG A 116 -18.57 1.78 5.53
C ARG A 116 -17.94 0.41 5.58
N THR A 117 -17.29 0.11 6.69
CA THR A 117 -16.46 -1.09 6.83
C THR A 117 -16.80 -1.83 8.10
N SER A 118 -16.41 -3.11 8.15
CA SER A 118 -16.70 -4.00 9.26
C SER A 118 -15.65 -5.11 9.37
N LYS A 119 -15.42 -5.58 10.60
CA LYS A 119 -14.58 -6.75 10.90
C LYS A 119 -15.34 -8.07 10.82
N ASP A 120 -16.64 -8.05 11.10
CA ASP A 120 -17.48 -9.24 11.27
C ASP A 120 -18.57 -9.39 10.20
N GLY A 121 -18.84 -8.34 9.42
CA GLY A 121 -19.90 -8.32 8.41
C GLY A 121 -21.30 -8.06 8.98
N GLU A 122 -21.42 -7.83 10.29
CA GLU A 122 -22.68 -7.58 10.99
C GLU A 122 -22.72 -6.15 11.57
N SER A 123 -21.64 -5.74 12.22
CA SER A 123 -21.49 -4.44 12.85
C SER A 123 -20.67 -3.52 11.95
N PHE A 124 -21.31 -2.52 11.37
CA PHE A 124 -20.64 -1.54 10.50
C PHE A 124 -20.40 -0.22 11.20
N GLY A 125 -19.27 0.41 10.86
CA GLY A 125 -19.00 1.80 11.22
C GLY A 125 -19.90 2.80 10.51
N GLU A 126 -19.65 4.08 10.78
CA GLU A 126 -20.29 5.20 10.11
C GLU A 126 -19.98 5.23 8.61
N TRP A 127 -20.87 5.85 7.83
CA TRP A 127 -20.62 6.11 6.41
C TRP A 127 -19.55 7.18 6.25
N ILE A 128 -18.47 6.83 5.55
CA ILE A 128 -17.36 7.72 5.24
C ILE A 128 -17.55 8.21 3.80
N PRO A 129 -17.77 9.51 3.57
CA PRO A 129 -17.84 10.05 2.21
C PRO A 129 -16.48 9.91 1.54
N ILE A 130 -16.46 9.41 0.31
CA ILE A 130 -15.23 9.25 -0.47
C ILE A 130 -15.18 10.30 -1.58
N SER A 131 -14.04 11.00 -1.65
CA SER A 131 -13.82 12.01 -2.68
C SER A 131 -13.42 11.34 -3.98
N VAL A 132 -13.93 11.82 -5.11
CA VAL A 132 -13.53 11.36 -6.44
C VAL A 132 -12.41 12.26 -6.94
N GLU A 133 -11.29 11.66 -7.32
CA GLU A 133 -10.18 12.40 -7.92
C GLU A 133 -10.45 12.57 -9.42
N LEU A 134 -10.98 13.74 -9.79
CA LEU A 134 -11.26 14.10 -11.19
C LEU A 134 -10.12 14.94 -11.83
N ASP A 135 -8.92 14.95 -11.23
CA ASP A 135 -7.86 15.92 -11.56
C ASP A 135 -7.51 15.96 -13.07
N GLU A 136 -7.12 17.16 -13.52
CA GLU A 136 -7.11 17.65 -14.91
C GLU A 136 -6.12 16.94 -15.85
N SER A 137 -5.30 16.03 -15.33
CA SER A 137 -4.26 15.28 -16.05
C SER A 137 -4.63 13.84 -16.38
N ARG A 138 -5.94 13.52 -16.51
CA ARG A 138 -6.34 12.29 -17.22
C ARG A 138 -5.90 12.42 -18.68
N ASP A 139 -4.82 11.74 -19.05
CA ASP A 139 -4.32 11.65 -20.43
C ASP A 139 -5.39 11.13 -21.42
N ASP A 140 -6.48 10.57 -20.89
CA ASP A 140 -7.63 10.08 -21.62
C ASP A 140 -8.95 10.76 -21.18
N LYS A 141 -9.29 11.91 -21.77
CA LYS A 141 -10.68 12.43 -21.85
C LYS A 141 -11.73 11.42 -22.39
N LYS A 142 -11.30 10.19 -22.72
CA LYS A 142 -12.09 9.10 -23.29
C LYS A 142 -12.39 7.98 -22.28
N ASN A 143 -11.80 8.01 -21.09
CA ASN A 143 -11.95 6.90 -20.16
C ASN A 143 -13.08 7.16 -19.17
N GLU A 144 -14.05 6.26 -19.19
CA GLU A 144 -15.23 6.31 -18.33
C GLU A 144 -14.89 5.87 -16.90
N GLU A 145 -13.71 5.32 -16.63
CA GLU A 145 -13.34 4.85 -15.29
C GLU A 145 -13.29 6.00 -14.28
N VAL A 146 -13.72 5.81 -13.06
CA VAL A 146 -13.74 6.81 -12.00
C VAL A 146 -13.15 6.16 -10.76
N PHE A 147 -12.11 6.76 -10.20
CA PHE A 147 -11.45 6.28 -9.00
C PHE A 147 -11.75 7.20 -7.83
N ALA A 148 -12.28 6.64 -6.75
CA ALA A 148 -12.42 7.34 -5.49
C ALA A 148 -11.15 7.19 -4.65
N ALA A 149 -10.91 8.16 -3.78
CA ALA A 149 -9.83 8.12 -2.79
C ALA A 149 -9.92 6.85 -1.93
N LEU A 150 -8.76 6.31 -1.56
CA LEU A 150 -8.67 5.15 -0.68
C LEU A 150 -9.14 5.50 0.73
N VAL A 151 -9.90 4.60 1.33
CA VAL A 151 -10.30 4.69 2.74
C VAL A 151 -9.44 3.75 3.56
N GLY A 152 -8.67 4.30 4.50
CA GLY A 152 -7.87 3.50 5.43
C GLY A 152 -8.74 2.85 6.52
N THR A 153 -8.43 1.60 6.86
CA THR A 153 -9.22 0.73 7.73
C THR A 153 -8.35 -0.02 8.73
N GLU A 154 -8.93 -0.51 9.83
CA GLU A 154 -8.20 -1.24 10.88
C GLU A 154 -8.26 -2.76 10.69
N GLN A 155 -7.78 -3.27 9.55
CA GLN A 155 -7.87 -4.69 9.18
C GLN A 155 -9.31 -5.20 8.99
N ASP A 156 -10.20 -4.34 8.51
CA ASP A 156 -11.59 -4.70 8.22
C ASP A 156 -11.65 -5.62 6.99
N SER A 157 -12.43 -6.70 7.08
CA SER A 157 -12.57 -7.69 5.99
C SER A 157 -13.88 -7.52 5.22
N PHE A 158 -14.74 -6.60 5.63
CA PHE A 158 -16.03 -6.37 5.02
C PHE A 158 -16.21 -4.89 4.68
N ALA A 159 -16.84 -4.62 3.53
CA ALA A 159 -17.19 -3.28 3.11
C ALA A 159 -18.56 -3.24 2.44
N GLN A 160 -19.18 -2.07 2.50
CA GLN A 160 -20.39 -1.75 1.77
C GLN A 160 -20.28 -0.31 1.26
N ALA A 161 -20.75 -0.06 0.05
CA ALA A 161 -20.82 1.29 -0.51
C ALA A 161 -22.27 1.75 -0.62
N LYS A 162 -22.48 3.04 -0.40
CA LYS A 162 -23.71 3.77 -0.71
C LYS A 162 -23.40 4.70 -1.88
N ILE A 163 -24.14 4.53 -2.96
CA ILE A 163 -24.05 5.32 -4.18
C ILE A 163 -25.27 6.23 -4.23
N GLU A 164 -25.05 7.52 -4.37
CA GLU A 164 -26.09 8.54 -4.47
C GLU A 164 -26.04 9.16 -5.87
N PHE A 165 -27.20 9.21 -6.50
CA PHE A 165 -27.43 9.71 -7.84
C PHE A 165 -27.99 11.12 -7.75
N VAL A 166 -27.25 12.10 -8.27
CA VAL A 166 -27.60 13.53 -8.22
C VAL A 166 -27.81 14.04 -9.65
N PRO A 167 -29.06 13.98 -10.16
CA PRO A 167 -29.37 14.46 -11.51
C PRO A 167 -29.11 15.97 -11.60
N THR A 168 -28.50 16.39 -12.70
CA THR A 168 -28.22 17.80 -12.99
C THR A 168 -28.47 18.06 -14.47
N GLU A 169 -29.06 19.22 -14.81
CA GLU A 169 -29.29 19.64 -16.20
C GLU A 169 -30.11 18.64 -17.07
N GLY A 170 -31.02 17.88 -16.47
CA GLY A 170 -31.81 16.87 -17.20
C GLY A 170 -30.99 15.66 -17.66
N ILE A 171 -29.86 15.40 -17.00
CA ILE A 171 -29.04 14.21 -17.23
C ILE A 171 -29.26 13.24 -16.08
N SER A 172 -29.87 12.09 -16.40
CA SER A 172 -29.96 10.95 -15.50
C SER A 172 -28.56 10.33 -15.28
N PRO A 173 -28.05 10.30 -14.03
CA PRO A 173 -26.78 9.67 -13.72
C PRO A 173 -26.85 8.16 -13.86
N LYS A 174 -25.77 7.57 -14.39
CA LYS A 174 -25.63 6.13 -14.59
C LYS A 174 -24.19 5.71 -14.40
N LEU A 175 -24.00 4.55 -13.80
CA LEU A 175 -22.70 3.92 -13.67
C LEU A 175 -22.73 2.44 -14.07
N LYS A 176 -21.55 1.86 -14.26
CA LYS A 176 -21.31 0.43 -14.50
C LYS A 176 -20.15 -0.05 -13.65
N ASN A 177 -20.02 -1.36 -13.49
CA ASN A 177 -18.81 -2.03 -13.03
C ASN A 177 -18.25 -1.51 -11.69
N ILE A 178 -19.09 -1.41 -10.66
CA ILE A 178 -18.61 -1.06 -9.32
C ILE A 178 -17.59 -2.12 -8.89
N THR A 179 -16.39 -1.70 -8.53
CA THR A 179 -15.31 -2.57 -8.10
C THR A 179 -14.75 -2.09 -6.77
N PHE A 180 -14.71 -2.99 -5.80
CA PHE A 180 -14.00 -2.80 -4.54
C PHE A 180 -12.60 -3.37 -4.67
N THR A 181 -11.59 -2.59 -4.28
CA THR A 181 -10.20 -3.01 -4.22
C THR A 181 -9.76 -3.01 -2.76
N PHE A 182 -9.56 -4.20 -2.20
CA PHE A 182 -9.08 -4.38 -0.82
C PHE A 182 -7.56 -4.50 -0.84
N ILE A 183 -6.88 -3.69 -0.05
CA ILE A 183 -5.41 -3.63 0.01
C ILE A 183 -4.95 -3.91 1.42
N ASN A 184 -4.00 -4.81 1.56
CA ASN A 184 -3.29 -5.05 2.80
C ASN A 184 -1.79 -4.82 2.64
N SER A 185 -1.34 -3.72 3.24
CA SER A 185 0.08 -3.34 3.39
C SER A 185 0.57 -3.48 4.83
N GLY A 186 -0.15 -4.23 5.67
CA GLY A 186 0.14 -4.46 7.09
C GLY A 186 1.25 -5.50 7.32
N GLU A 187 1.52 -5.87 8.57
CA GLU A 187 2.60 -6.82 8.88
C GLU A 187 2.38 -8.22 8.30
N GLU A 188 1.13 -8.63 8.09
CA GLU A 188 0.79 -9.89 7.42
C GLU A 188 1.20 -9.93 5.93
N SER A 189 1.51 -8.76 5.35
CA SER A 189 2.14 -8.65 4.03
C SER A 189 3.65 -8.99 4.06
N LYS A 190 4.28 -9.09 5.24
CA LYS A 190 5.72 -9.37 5.38
C LYS A 190 6.00 -10.86 5.13
N GLN A 191 6.68 -11.16 4.02
CA GLN A 191 7.34 -12.45 3.82
C GLN A 191 8.81 -12.31 4.19
N VAL A 192 9.18 -12.81 5.37
CA VAL A 192 10.59 -12.85 5.78
C VAL A 192 11.28 -13.96 5.00
N THR A 193 12.01 -13.59 3.95
CA THR A 193 12.88 -14.53 3.24
C THR A 193 14.27 -14.38 3.85
N LYS A 194 14.71 -15.36 4.65
CA LYS A 194 16.08 -15.35 5.19
C LYS A 194 17.06 -15.66 4.06
N GLU A 195 17.51 -14.63 3.36
CA GLU A 195 18.68 -14.75 2.50
C GLU A 195 19.95 -14.53 3.32
N LEU A 196 20.90 -15.46 3.23
CA LEU A 196 22.23 -15.30 3.81
C LEU A 196 23.05 -14.38 2.90
N SER A 197 23.10 -13.09 3.23
CA SER A 197 23.95 -12.13 2.53
C SER A 197 25.20 -11.79 3.36
N LEU A 198 26.39 -11.95 2.79
CA LEU A 198 27.70 -11.71 3.43
C LEU A 198 28.17 -10.23 3.35
N VAL A 199 27.24 -9.28 3.26
CA VAL A 199 27.60 -7.86 3.04
C VAL A 199 27.88 -7.14 4.38
N PRO A 200 28.96 -6.34 4.48
CA PRO A 200 29.23 -5.52 5.66
C PRO A 200 28.10 -4.53 5.95
N LYS A 201 27.75 -4.42 7.23
CA LYS A 201 26.68 -3.61 7.79
C LYS A 201 26.83 -2.11 7.44
N SER A 202 26.11 -1.62 6.43
CA SER A 202 25.64 -0.22 6.47
C SER A 202 24.50 -0.15 7.47
N ILE A 203 24.42 0.95 8.22
CA ILE A 203 23.38 1.18 9.21
C ILE A 203 22.08 1.44 8.44
N ALA A 204 21.32 0.38 8.15
CA ALA A 204 19.97 0.48 7.62
C ALA A 204 19.10 1.18 8.68
N ALA A 205 18.71 2.42 8.38
CA ALA A 205 17.80 3.18 9.20
C ALA A 205 16.41 2.55 9.04
N GLY A 206 15.90 2.01 10.14
CA GLY A 206 14.70 1.18 10.16
C GLY A 206 13.44 1.84 9.61
N VAL A 207 12.53 0.97 9.20
CA VAL A 207 11.09 1.22 8.98
C VAL A 207 10.57 2.14 10.08
N GLY A 208 10.36 3.42 9.74
CA GLY A 208 9.76 4.40 10.62
C GLY A 208 8.25 4.38 10.45
N THR A 209 7.52 4.13 11.52
CA THR A 209 6.08 4.39 11.57
C THR A 209 5.87 5.90 11.65
N LEU A 210 5.44 6.51 10.55
CA LEU A 210 5.07 7.92 10.52
C LEU A 210 3.57 8.03 10.83
N LYS A 211 3.22 8.72 11.92
CA LYS A 211 1.85 9.17 12.18
C LYS A 211 1.59 10.39 11.30
N THR A 212 0.93 10.21 10.16
CA THR A 212 0.73 11.31 9.20
C THR A 212 -0.67 11.40 8.60
N SER A 213 -1.58 10.47 8.88
CA SER A 213 -2.96 10.65 8.41
C SER A 213 -3.68 11.73 9.26
N PRO A 214 -4.45 12.64 8.63
CA PRO A 214 -5.35 13.57 9.32
C PRO A 214 -6.35 12.89 10.28
N HIS A 215 -6.50 11.56 10.19
CA HIS A 215 -7.42 10.76 11.00
C HIS A 215 -6.69 9.89 12.04
N GLY A 216 -5.42 10.19 12.33
CA GLY A 216 -4.64 9.48 13.38
C GLY A 216 -4.17 8.08 12.98
N GLN A 217 -4.36 7.68 11.72
CA GLN A 217 -3.87 6.40 11.22
C GLN A 217 -2.34 6.39 11.10
N THR A 218 -1.74 5.26 11.50
CA THR A 218 -0.30 5.04 11.40
C THR A 218 -0.01 4.45 10.01
N ILE A 219 0.75 5.17 9.19
CA ILE A 219 1.12 4.69 7.87
C ILE A 219 2.47 3.96 8.00
N ASN A 220 2.50 2.69 7.61
CA ASN A 220 3.75 1.95 7.46
C ASN A 220 4.46 2.46 6.20
N VAL A 221 5.47 3.31 6.37
CA VAL A 221 6.30 3.76 5.26
C VAL A 221 7.41 2.74 5.04
N ILE A 222 7.32 2.01 3.93
CA ILE A 222 8.40 1.13 3.47
C ILE A 222 9.49 2.02 2.85
N SER A 223 10.76 1.80 3.20
CA SER A 223 11.87 2.58 2.66
C SER A 223 12.04 2.33 1.15
N ARG A 224 12.64 3.28 0.45
CA ARG A 224 12.93 3.14 -0.99
C ARG A 224 13.87 1.96 -1.27
N GLU A 225 14.85 1.71 -0.41
CA GLU A 225 15.72 0.52 -0.48
C GLU A 225 14.93 -0.79 -0.41
N ASP A 226 13.88 -0.84 0.42
CA ASP A 226 13.02 -2.01 0.55
C ASP A 226 12.09 -2.20 -0.67
N TRP A 227 11.87 -1.15 -1.47
CA TRP A 227 11.26 -1.24 -2.81
C TRP A 227 12.25 -1.69 -3.89
N GLY A 228 13.50 -1.97 -3.53
CA GLY A 228 14.55 -2.36 -4.45
C GLY A 228 15.23 -1.18 -5.16
N ALA A 229 15.04 0.05 -4.68
CA ALA A 229 15.81 1.18 -5.17
C ALA A 229 17.28 1.05 -4.72
N ASP A 230 18.19 1.35 -5.64
CA ASP A 230 19.59 1.49 -5.32
C ASP A 230 19.83 2.87 -4.69
N GLU A 231 19.97 2.90 -3.36
CA GLU A 231 20.21 4.11 -2.57
C GLU A 231 21.56 4.78 -2.84
N SER A 232 22.47 4.13 -3.58
CA SER A 232 23.76 4.75 -3.94
C SER A 232 23.57 5.95 -4.87
N TYR A 233 22.54 5.97 -5.71
CA TYR A 233 22.20 7.10 -6.58
C TYR A 233 21.73 8.34 -5.83
N ARG A 234 21.42 8.21 -4.52
CA ARG A 234 21.01 9.31 -3.66
C ARG A 234 22.17 10.24 -3.29
N PHE A 235 23.40 9.77 -3.52
CA PHE A 235 24.62 10.49 -3.16
C PHE A 235 25.37 10.95 -4.40
N LYS A 236 25.73 12.22 -4.44
CA LYS A 236 26.60 12.81 -5.46
C LYS A 236 27.83 13.38 -4.76
N ALA A 237 29.00 12.84 -5.08
CA ALA A 237 30.28 13.18 -4.43
C ALA A 237 30.26 13.05 -2.89
N GLY A 238 29.51 12.09 -2.36
CA GLY A 238 29.38 11.85 -0.91
C GLY A 238 28.38 12.76 -0.19
N ALA A 239 27.74 13.69 -0.88
CA ALA A 239 26.64 14.51 -0.37
C ALA A 239 25.29 13.95 -0.82
N GLU A 240 24.30 14.01 0.06
CA GLU A 240 22.92 13.60 -0.23
C GLU A 240 22.27 14.61 -1.17
N ASP A 241 21.93 14.17 -2.39
CA ASP A 241 21.32 14.99 -3.45
C ASP A 241 19.79 14.85 -3.44
N TRP A 242 19.28 13.69 -3.00
CA TRP A 242 17.85 13.39 -2.92
C TRP A 242 17.40 13.09 -1.48
N PRO A 243 16.34 13.74 -0.97
CA PRO A 243 15.86 13.50 0.38
C PRO A 243 15.30 12.09 0.55
N ARG A 244 15.36 11.57 1.79
CA ARG A 244 14.88 10.21 2.15
C ARG A 244 13.37 10.01 1.96
N SER A 245 12.60 11.09 2.12
CA SER A 245 11.14 11.11 2.03
C SER A 245 10.70 12.40 1.36
N TYR A 246 9.64 12.31 0.55
CA TYR A 246 8.93 13.49 0.06
C TYR A 246 7.87 13.85 1.10
N HIS A 247 7.96 15.07 1.65
CA HIS A 247 6.92 15.65 2.49
C HIS A 247 6.30 16.78 1.68
N GLY A 248 5.09 16.54 1.15
CA GLY A 248 4.24 17.58 0.58
C GLY A 248 3.49 18.32 1.67
#